data_AF-A0A7W0VVB0-F1
#
_entry.id   AF-A0A7W0VVB0-F1
#
_cell.length_a   1.000
_cell.length_b   1.000
_cell.length_c   1.000
_cell.angle_alpha   90.00
_cell.angle_beta   90.00
_cell.angle_gamma   90.00
#
_symmetry.space_group_name_H-M   'P 1'
#
loop_
_entity.id
_entity.type
_entity.pdbx_description
1 polymer ?
#
loop_
_entity_poly.entity_id
_entity_poly.type
_entity_poly.pdbx_seq_one_letter_code
_entity_poly.pdbx_strand_id
1 'polypeptide(L)'
;MIQSELAYNVNGEPFDVPEKVTGWRGKLLRGGRGAPGVAYGRDGRPLTLGVDATLDDLREAVDVSGRFRLDPIDDDGKVVEGVPAAYVQVTIPERNAATSELSALTGLTSVDHALREIVRANLELARCNTELAKTVVNRQPEVMASTAEILRAADGAGLPRRAPLADWDSEDEDGDDNADIAQSDSPLGAIMNQLAPLVQLGSAYLGSKLGMPGAAAPKPTRAPSGGTTAPPTPTSDETSSDADTTLESPTPERAPVADIGNHVMQIQKQLTADERRFVEGAIALLTISEVGQWQQQLSRMSVAEAVAGIRAEIARSAKPGKPTSTATPAAQTQEKVS
;
A
#
# COMPACT_ATOMS: atom_id res chain seq x y z
N MET A 1 37.65 -30.52 12.58
CA MET A 1 36.63 -29.93 11.69
C MET A 1 36.34 -28.54 12.20
N ILE A 2 36.11 -27.58 11.30
CA ILE A 2 35.82 -26.19 11.66
C ILE A 2 34.35 -25.91 11.35
N GLN A 3 33.62 -25.33 12.30
CA GLN A 3 32.27 -24.81 12.08
C GLN A 3 32.37 -23.36 11.61
N SER A 4 32.28 -23.16 10.30
CA SER A 4 32.27 -21.83 9.68
C SER A 4 30.83 -21.34 9.49
N GLU A 5 30.53 -20.11 9.90
CA GLU A 5 29.21 -19.48 9.70
C GLU A 5 28.83 -19.30 8.22
N LEU A 6 29.78 -19.46 7.30
CA LEU A 6 29.54 -19.34 5.86
C LEU A 6 29.24 -20.68 5.20
N ALA A 7 29.41 -21.82 5.89
CA ALA A 7 29.35 -23.17 5.32
C ALA A 7 27.92 -23.71 5.10
N TYR A 8 27.10 -22.98 4.35
CA TYR A 8 25.74 -23.40 3.96
C TYR A 8 25.68 -23.89 2.52
N ASN A 9 25.13 -25.09 2.30
CA ASN A 9 25.00 -25.67 0.95
C ASN A 9 23.89 -24.97 0.12
N VAL A 10 23.65 -25.43 -1.11
CA VAL A 10 22.64 -24.83 -2.00
C VAL A 10 21.19 -24.93 -1.47
N ASN A 11 20.92 -25.87 -0.56
CA ASN A 11 19.63 -26.07 0.12
C ASN A 11 19.49 -25.22 1.39
N GLY A 12 20.58 -24.56 1.85
CA GLY A 12 20.62 -23.84 3.12
C GLY A 12 20.93 -24.73 4.34
N GLU A 13 21.40 -25.97 4.13
CA GLU A 13 21.84 -26.84 5.21
C GLU A 13 23.33 -26.56 5.54
N PRO A 14 23.71 -26.45 6.83
CA PRO A 14 25.11 -26.30 7.21
C PRO A 14 25.89 -27.59 6.94
N PHE A 15 27.18 -27.48 6.61
CA PHE A 15 28.08 -28.63 6.44
C PHE A 15 29.43 -28.40 7.12
N ASP A 16 30.05 -29.49 7.58
CA ASP A 16 31.36 -29.42 8.25
C ASP A 16 32.50 -29.13 7.26
N VAL A 17 33.36 -28.17 7.62
CA VAL A 17 34.51 -27.78 6.81
C VAL A 17 35.74 -28.60 7.21
N PRO A 18 36.41 -29.30 6.26
CA PRO A 18 37.67 -29.99 6.53
C PRO A 18 38.82 -29.01 6.79
N GLU A 19 39.73 -29.39 7.68
CA GLU A 19 40.92 -28.58 8.09
C GLU A 19 41.92 -28.26 6.96
N LYS A 20 41.72 -28.82 5.76
CA LYS A 20 42.48 -28.47 4.56
C LYS A 20 42.01 -27.16 3.89
N VAL A 21 40.83 -26.67 4.28
CA VAL A 21 40.27 -25.41 3.78
C VAL A 21 40.71 -24.31 4.73
N THR A 22 41.49 -23.37 4.24
CA THR A 22 41.99 -22.23 5.03
C THR A 22 41.31 -20.91 4.66
N GLY A 23 40.58 -20.89 3.54
CA GLY A 23 39.73 -19.77 3.18
C GLY A 23 38.59 -20.09 2.20
N TRP A 24 37.86 -19.03 1.85
CA TRP A 24 36.76 -19.03 0.89
C TRP A 24 37.06 -18.06 -0.24
N ARG A 25 36.89 -18.50 -1.49
CA ARG A 25 36.97 -17.63 -2.68
C ARG A 25 35.59 -17.31 -3.22
N GLY A 26 35.24 -16.03 -3.22
CA GLY A 26 33.91 -15.55 -3.59
C GLY A 26 33.68 -15.38 -5.09
N LYS A 27 32.50 -15.79 -5.53
CA LYS A 27 31.95 -15.57 -6.88
C LYS A 27 30.55 -15.00 -6.78
N LEU A 28 30.25 -13.96 -7.55
CA LEU A 28 28.94 -13.33 -7.60
C LEU A 28 28.03 -14.08 -8.59
N LEU A 29 26.91 -14.61 -8.10
CA LEU A 29 25.84 -15.17 -8.91
C LEU A 29 24.94 -14.03 -9.39
N ARG A 30 25.24 -13.51 -10.59
CA ARG A 30 24.30 -12.65 -11.31
C ARG A 30 23.08 -13.51 -11.69
N GLY A 31 21.87 -13.10 -11.30
CA GLY A 31 20.64 -13.93 -11.33
C GLY A 31 20.10 -14.35 -12.71
N GLY A 32 20.90 -14.27 -13.78
CA GLY A 32 20.59 -14.78 -15.11
C GLY A 32 21.25 -16.14 -15.39
N ARG A 33 21.01 -16.67 -16.59
CA ARG A 33 21.71 -17.88 -17.09
C ARG A 33 23.14 -17.51 -17.51
N GLY A 34 24.08 -17.55 -16.57
CA GLY A 34 25.49 -17.26 -16.82
C GLY A 34 26.42 -17.98 -15.85
N ALA A 35 27.70 -18.08 -16.21
CA ALA A 35 28.72 -18.55 -15.29
C ALA A 35 28.86 -17.57 -14.09
N PRO A 36 29.07 -18.05 -12.86
CA PRO A 36 29.31 -17.17 -11.71
C PRO A 36 30.54 -16.29 -11.95
N GLY A 37 30.38 -14.96 -11.85
CA GLY A 37 31.48 -14.02 -12.03
C GLY A 37 32.41 -14.03 -10.82
N VAL A 38 33.69 -13.68 -11.00
CA VAL A 38 34.59 -13.42 -9.86
C VAL A 38 34.02 -12.24 -9.07
N ALA A 39 33.83 -12.40 -7.76
CA ALA A 39 33.55 -11.28 -6.88
C ALA A 39 34.87 -10.56 -6.58
N TYR A 40 34.84 -9.23 -6.52
CA TYR A 40 35.96 -8.41 -6.11
C TYR A 40 35.65 -7.80 -4.75
N GLY A 41 36.66 -7.74 -3.87
CA GLY A 41 36.58 -7.02 -2.62
C GLY A 41 36.74 -5.50 -2.82
N ARG A 42 36.56 -4.75 -1.74
CA ARG A 42 36.82 -3.29 -1.68
C ARG A 42 38.23 -2.88 -2.09
N ASP A 43 39.20 -3.77 -1.90
CA ASP A 43 40.60 -3.60 -2.30
C ASP A 43 40.85 -3.81 -3.81
N GLY A 44 39.79 -4.12 -4.58
CA GLY A 44 39.86 -4.42 -6.01
C GLY A 44 40.47 -5.79 -6.34
N ARG A 45 40.74 -6.64 -5.34
CA ARG A 45 41.27 -7.99 -5.55
C ARG A 45 40.14 -9.02 -5.60
N PRO A 46 40.37 -10.22 -6.19
CA PRO A 46 39.41 -11.31 -6.09
C PRO A 46 39.07 -11.61 -4.63
N LEU A 47 37.77 -11.69 -4.31
CA LEU A 47 37.30 -11.84 -2.94
C LEU A 47 37.80 -13.14 -2.32
N THR A 48 38.63 -13.01 -1.30
CA THR A 48 39.12 -14.10 -0.44
C THR A 48 38.85 -13.78 1.01
N LEU A 49 38.26 -14.72 1.75
CA LEU A 49 37.96 -14.63 3.18
C LEU A 49 38.64 -15.79 3.91
N GLY A 50 38.98 -15.62 5.19
CA GLY A 50 39.46 -16.73 6.03
C GLY A 50 38.35 -17.76 6.29
N VAL A 51 38.72 -19.00 6.66
CA VAL A 51 37.74 -20.05 6.97
C VAL A 51 36.82 -19.67 8.14
N ASP A 52 37.36 -18.94 9.12
CA ASP A 52 36.65 -18.44 10.31
C ASP A 52 35.86 -17.13 10.08
N ALA A 53 35.81 -16.61 8.84
CA ALA A 53 35.11 -15.38 8.53
C ALA A 53 33.59 -15.52 8.75
N THR A 54 32.98 -14.46 9.27
CA THR A 54 31.54 -14.34 9.55
C THR A 54 30.78 -13.74 8.38
N LEU A 55 29.44 -13.69 8.51
CA LEU A 55 28.58 -12.98 7.55
C LEU A 55 28.88 -11.46 7.49
N ASP A 56 29.32 -10.86 8.60
CA ASP A 56 29.62 -9.43 8.68
C ASP A 56 30.98 -9.09 8.06
N ASP A 57 31.99 -9.98 8.17
CA ASP A 57 33.26 -9.85 7.43
C ASP A 57 33.03 -9.86 5.91
N LEU A 58 32.14 -10.75 5.43
CA LEU A 58 31.73 -10.79 4.03
C LEU A 58 31.02 -9.48 3.62
N ARG A 59 30.15 -8.93 4.47
CA ARG A 59 29.46 -7.63 4.23
C ARG A 59 30.42 -6.44 4.22
N GLU A 60 31.48 -6.46 5.01
CA GLU A 60 32.50 -5.41 5.00
C GLU A 60 33.42 -5.51 3.78
N ALA A 61 33.72 -6.73 3.34
CA ALA A 61 34.59 -6.99 2.20
C ALA A 61 33.96 -6.66 0.84
N VAL A 62 32.63 -6.75 0.68
CA VAL A 62 31.92 -6.47 -0.58
C VAL A 62 31.09 -5.18 -0.55
N ASP A 63 31.04 -4.46 -1.68
CA ASP A 63 30.15 -3.30 -1.87
C ASP A 63 28.84 -3.62 -2.60
N VAL A 64 28.69 -4.86 -3.11
CA VAL A 64 27.56 -5.23 -3.98
C VAL A 64 26.65 -6.23 -3.27
N SER A 65 25.36 -5.90 -3.15
CA SER A 65 24.34 -6.85 -2.68
C SER A 65 24.08 -7.94 -3.72
N GLY A 66 23.88 -9.18 -3.27
CA GLY A 66 23.66 -10.31 -4.17
C GLY A 66 23.82 -11.68 -3.52
N ARG A 67 23.69 -12.73 -4.34
CA ARG A 67 23.98 -14.10 -3.93
C ARG A 67 25.43 -14.45 -4.30
N PHE A 68 26.21 -14.84 -3.32
CA PHE A 68 27.60 -15.24 -3.46
C PHE A 68 27.70 -16.77 -3.38
N ARG A 69 28.52 -17.34 -4.25
CA ARG A 69 29.03 -18.70 -4.14
C ARG A 69 30.46 -18.63 -3.61
N LEU A 70 30.73 -19.35 -2.54
CA LEU A 70 32.03 -19.44 -1.90
C LEU A 70 32.64 -20.80 -2.25
N ASP A 71 33.67 -20.82 -3.10
CA ASP A 71 34.45 -22.03 -3.35
C ASP A 71 35.53 -22.16 -2.26
N PRO A 72 35.65 -23.31 -1.56
CA PRO A 72 36.66 -23.51 -0.53
C PRO A 72 38.07 -23.58 -1.12
N ILE A 73 39.04 -22.92 -0.49
CA ILE A 73 40.43 -22.86 -0.93
C ILE A 73 41.42 -23.30 0.15
N ASP A 74 42.58 -23.83 -0.30
CA ASP A 74 43.75 -24.14 0.52
C ASP A 74 44.73 -22.95 0.63
N ASP A 75 45.83 -23.15 1.35
CA ASP A 75 46.89 -22.15 1.55
C ASP A 75 47.60 -21.71 0.25
N ASP A 76 47.55 -22.54 -0.81
CA ASP A 76 48.05 -22.20 -2.15
C ASP A 76 47.01 -21.38 -2.96
N GLY A 77 45.81 -21.14 -2.42
CA GLY A 77 44.69 -20.48 -3.10
C GLY A 77 44.00 -21.34 -4.17
N LYS A 78 44.25 -22.65 -4.19
CA LYS A 78 43.62 -23.63 -5.08
C LYS A 78 42.32 -24.13 -4.47
N VAL A 79 41.39 -24.59 -5.30
CA VAL A 79 40.10 -25.12 -4.81
C VAL A 79 40.31 -26.52 -4.24
N VAL A 80 39.82 -26.75 -3.02
CA VAL A 80 39.89 -28.07 -2.40
C VAL A 80 38.84 -28.99 -3.03
N GLU A 81 39.29 -30.02 -3.75
CA GLU A 81 38.39 -30.98 -4.39
C GLU A 81 37.60 -31.81 -3.36
N GLY A 82 36.34 -32.14 -3.70
CA GLY A 82 35.45 -32.94 -2.86
C GLY A 82 34.70 -32.16 -1.76
N VAL A 83 35.05 -30.91 -1.49
CA VAL A 83 34.34 -30.05 -0.53
C VAL A 83 33.19 -29.30 -1.25
N PRO A 84 31.95 -29.30 -0.72
CA PRO A 84 30.84 -28.52 -1.29
C PRO A 84 31.14 -27.02 -1.33
N ALA A 85 30.63 -26.33 -2.36
CA ALA A 85 30.64 -24.87 -2.39
C ALA A 85 29.52 -24.31 -1.52
N ALA A 86 29.83 -23.27 -0.75
CA ALA A 86 28.87 -22.56 0.09
C ALA A 86 28.09 -21.49 -0.68
N TYR A 87 26.87 -21.17 -0.24
CA TYR A 87 25.99 -20.18 -0.87
C TYR A 87 25.41 -19.22 0.16
N VAL A 88 25.75 -17.94 0.04
CA VAL A 88 25.36 -16.89 0.99
C VAL A 88 24.66 -15.75 0.26
N GLN A 89 23.59 -15.21 0.83
CA GLN A 89 22.92 -14.02 0.30
C GLN A 89 23.28 -12.79 1.16
N VAL A 90 23.96 -11.84 0.54
CA VAL A 90 24.38 -10.60 1.18
C VAL A 90 23.44 -9.48 0.73
N THR A 91 22.66 -8.97 1.68
CA THR A 91 21.90 -7.74 1.51
C THR A 91 22.63 -6.61 2.22
N ILE A 92 23.35 -5.80 1.46
CA ILE A 92 23.86 -4.50 1.93
C ILE A 92 22.68 -3.52 1.82
N PRO A 93 22.20 -2.91 2.91
CA PRO A 93 21.25 -1.82 2.81
C PRO A 93 21.93 -0.66 2.10
N GLU A 94 21.35 -0.16 1.01
CA GLU A 94 21.89 0.99 0.30
C GLU A 94 21.96 2.20 1.26
N ARG A 95 23.17 2.55 1.67
CA ARG A 95 23.41 3.53 2.73
C ARG A 95 23.25 4.97 2.19
N ASN A 96 22.01 5.34 1.84
CA ASN A 96 21.63 6.63 1.27
C ASN A 96 22.62 7.11 0.20
N ALA A 97 22.88 6.24 -0.80
CA ALA A 97 23.71 6.60 -1.93
C ALA A 97 23.01 7.73 -2.70
N ALA A 98 23.52 8.95 -2.59
CA ALA A 98 22.98 10.10 -3.27
C ALA A 98 23.02 9.89 -4.80
N THR A 99 21.84 9.88 -5.41
CA THR A 99 21.55 10.21 -6.81
C THR A 99 22.65 9.88 -7.82
N SER A 100 22.70 8.64 -8.28
CA SER A 100 23.45 8.24 -9.48
C SER A 100 22.48 7.71 -10.54
N GLU A 101 22.03 8.62 -11.43
CA GLU A 101 20.79 8.49 -12.24
C GLU A 101 20.84 7.48 -13.41
N LEU A 102 21.75 6.51 -13.42
CA LEU A 102 22.07 5.70 -14.61
C LEU A 102 21.72 4.19 -14.54
N SER A 103 21.10 3.71 -13.46
CA SER A 103 20.71 2.29 -13.29
C SER A 103 19.23 1.96 -13.56
N ALA A 104 18.55 2.76 -14.39
CA ALA A 104 17.09 2.69 -14.62
C ALA A 104 16.58 1.50 -15.48
N LEU A 105 17.30 0.38 -15.58
CA LEU A 105 17.00 -0.73 -16.51
C LEU A 105 16.81 -2.12 -15.86
N THR A 106 16.70 -2.19 -14.53
CA THR A 106 16.52 -3.48 -13.80
C THR A 106 15.26 -3.49 -12.91
N GLY A 107 14.18 -2.84 -13.37
CA GLY A 107 13.01 -2.45 -12.57
C GLY A 107 12.10 -3.54 -11.98
N LEU A 108 12.42 -4.83 -12.09
CA LEU A 108 11.58 -5.91 -11.56
C LEU A 108 11.91 -6.32 -10.12
N THR A 109 13.17 -6.21 -9.67
CA THR A 109 13.55 -6.51 -8.27
C THR A 109 13.38 -5.33 -7.32
N SER A 110 13.19 -4.12 -7.86
CA SER A 110 12.98 -2.89 -7.08
C SER A 110 11.64 -2.90 -6.32
N VAL A 111 10.59 -3.47 -6.92
CA VAL A 111 9.25 -3.52 -6.31
C VAL A 111 9.22 -4.43 -5.08
N ASP A 112 9.84 -5.61 -5.15
CA ASP A 112 9.95 -6.53 -4.00
C ASP A 112 10.83 -5.99 -2.85
N HIS A 113 11.72 -5.04 -3.14
CA HIS A 113 12.49 -4.31 -2.13
C HIS A 113 11.64 -3.21 -1.50
N ALA A 114 11.01 -2.36 -2.31
CA ALA A 114 10.11 -1.31 -1.86
C ALA A 114 8.96 -1.86 -1.00
N LEU A 115 8.36 -2.99 -1.39
CA LEU A 115 7.26 -3.63 -0.65
C LEU A 115 7.75 -4.18 0.70
N ARG A 116 8.96 -4.74 0.78
CA ARG A 116 9.57 -5.16 2.05
C ARG A 116 9.88 -3.98 2.96
N GLU A 117 10.38 -2.87 2.43
CA GLU A 117 10.64 -1.67 3.23
C GLU A 117 9.35 -0.97 3.67
N ILE A 118 8.28 -0.97 2.87
CA ILE A 118 6.95 -0.52 3.30
C ILE A 118 6.41 -1.39 4.45
N VAL A 119 6.54 -2.72 4.35
CA VAL A 119 6.14 -3.64 5.44
C VAL A 119 6.98 -3.41 6.70
N ARG A 120 8.30 -3.16 6.57
CA ARG A 120 9.19 -2.81 7.67
C ARG A 120 8.78 -1.50 8.34
N ALA A 121 8.60 -0.43 7.57
CA ALA A 121 8.19 0.88 8.06
C ALA A 121 6.82 0.84 8.75
N ASN A 122 5.86 0.08 8.21
CA ASN A 122 4.56 -0.13 8.84
C ASN A 122 4.68 -0.90 10.17
N LEU A 123 5.58 -1.87 10.27
CA LEU A 123 5.84 -2.60 11.52
C LEU A 123 6.51 -1.70 12.58
N GLU A 124 7.45 -0.85 12.17
CA GLU A 124 8.08 0.15 13.04
C GLU A 124 7.09 1.23 13.51
N LEU A 125 6.20 1.71 12.63
CA LEU A 125 5.11 2.61 12.98
C LEU A 125 4.12 1.97 13.96
N ALA A 126 3.72 0.71 13.72
CA ALA A 126 2.84 -0.03 14.64
C ALA A 126 3.50 -0.21 16.02
N ARG A 127 4.81 -0.47 16.07
CA ARG A 127 5.59 -0.54 17.31
C ARG A 127 5.66 0.81 18.01
N CYS A 128 5.91 1.90 17.29
CA CYS A 128 5.93 3.26 17.82
C CYS A 128 4.56 3.66 18.41
N ASN A 129 3.46 3.40 17.69
CA ASN A 129 2.10 3.63 18.16
C ASN A 129 1.78 2.79 19.42
N THR A 130 2.30 1.57 19.50
CA THR A 130 2.14 0.70 20.69
C THR A 130 2.89 1.25 21.91
N GLU A 131 4.11 1.77 21.74
CA GLU A 131 4.84 2.41 22.84
C GLU A 131 4.19 3.74 23.26
N LEU A 132 3.69 4.54 22.31
CA LEU A 132 2.91 5.75 22.62
C LEU A 132 1.66 5.39 23.44
N ALA A 133 0.89 4.39 23.00
CA ALA A 133 -0.28 3.91 23.74
C ALA A 133 0.07 3.44 25.16
N LYS A 134 1.17 2.69 25.35
CA LYS A 134 1.68 2.31 26.68
C LYS A 134 2.00 3.55 27.54
N THR A 135 2.66 4.57 26.99
CA THR A 135 2.97 5.78 27.78
C THR A 135 1.73 6.55 28.21
N VAL A 136 0.67 6.56 27.38
CA VAL A 136 -0.63 7.17 27.73
C VAL A 136 -1.31 6.38 28.83
N VAL A 137 -1.44 5.05 28.67
CA VAL A 137 -2.05 4.16 29.67
C VAL A 137 -1.31 4.23 31.02
N ASN A 138 0.02 4.24 31.00
CA ASN A 138 0.82 4.31 32.22
C ASN A 138 0.69 5.66 32.95
N ARG A 139 0.35 6.76 32.25
CA ARG A 139 0.14 8.09 32.86
C ARG A 139 -1.30 8.38 33.29
N GLN A 140 -2.30 7.62 32.81
CA GLN A 140 -3.70 7.83 33.22
C GLN A 140 -3.90 7.81 34.75
N PRO A 141 -3.28 6.90 35.53
CA PRO A 141 -3.38 6.92 36.99
C PRO A 141 -2.80 8.19 37.63
N GLU A 142 -1.67 8.70 37.14
CA GLU A 142 -1.04 9.94 37.65
C GLU A 142 -1.93 11.16 37.38
N VAL A 143 -2.51 11.25 36.17
CA VAL A 143 -3.44 12.33 35.79
C VAL A 143 -4.73 12.26 36.62
N MET A 144 -5.29 11.08 36.84
CA MET A 144 -6.45 10.90 37.73
C MET A 144 -6.14 11.28 39.19
N ALA A 145 -4.97 10.90 39.71
CA ALA A 145 -4.55 11.25 41.07
C ALA A 145 -4.39 12.78 41.23
N SER A 146 -3.69 13.44 40.30
CA SER A 146 -3.56 14.90 40.28
C SER A 146 -4.91 15.62 40.16
N THR A 147 -5.82 15.09 39.34
CA THR A 147 -7.18 15.64 39.20
C THR A 147 -7.98 15.49 40.51
N ALA A 148 -7.84 14.38 41.22
CA ALA A 148 -8.46 14.17 42.53
C ALA A 148 -7.88 15.07 43.62
N GLU A 149 -6.58 15.38 43.58
CA GLU A 149 -5.96 16.37 44.46
C GLU A 149 -6.48 17.79 44.19
N ILE A 150 -6.59 18.19 42.91
CA ILE A 150 -7.17 19.49 42.51
C ILE A 150 -8.63 19.60 42.99
N LEU A 151 -9.44 18.57 42.80
CA LEU A 151 -10.83 18.54 43.29
C LEU A 151 -10.90 18.66 44.82
N ARG A 152 -10.07 17.90 45.56
CA ARG A 152 -10.00 18.00 47.03
C ARG A 152 -9.51 19.36 47.51
N ALA A 153 -8.57 19.99 46.80
CA ALA A 153 -8.10 21.33 47.10
C ALA A 153 -9.18 22.39 46.83
N ALA A 154 -9.96 22.24 45.74
CA ALA A 154 -11.09 23.10 45.42
C ALA A 154 -12.23 23.00 46.47
N ASP A 155 -12.54 21.79 46.94
CA ASP A 155 -13.48 21.57 48.06
C ASP A 155 -12.98 22.24 49.36
N GLY A 156 -11.67 22.12 49.65
CA GLY A 156 -11.04 22.75 50.82
C GLY A 156 -10.96 24.27 50.75
N ALA A 157 -10.96 24.86 49.55
CA ALA A 157 -10.89 26.31 49.34
C ALA A 157 -12.20 27.06 49.62
N GLY A 158 -13.28 26.35 49.99
CA GLY A 158 -14.57 26.97 50.29
C GLY A 158 -15.25 27.61 49.07
N LEU A 159 -14.91 27.16 47.86
CA LEU A 159 -15.63 27.58 46.66
C LEU A 159 -17.11 27.24 46.83
N PRO A 160 -18.04 28.19 46.60
CA PRO A 160 -19.45 27.90 46.72
C PRO A 160 -19.80 26.80 45.74
N ARG A 161 -20.39 25.70 46.24
CA ARG A 161 -20.87 24.60 45.40
C ARG A 161 -21.74 25.21 44.32
N ARG A 162 -21.28 25.17 43.06
CA ARG A 162 -22.18 25.41 41.93
C ARG A 162 -23.31 24.41 42.12
N ALA A 163 -24.54 24.92 42.15
CA ALA A 163 -25.69 24.04 42.02
C ALA A 163 -25.43 23.16 40.79
N PRO A 164 -25.70 21.84 40.85
CA PRO A 164 -25.63 21.02 39.65
C PRO A 164 -26.47 21.75 38.61
N LEU A 165 -25.91 21.90 37.41
CA LEU A 165 -26.64 22.51 36.30
C LEU A 165 -27.91 21.66 36.19
N ALA A 166 -29.06 22.26 36.54
CA ALA A 166 -30.32 21.53 36.63
C ALA A 166 -30.51 20.81 35.29
N ASP A 167 -31.08 19.60 35.34
CA ASP A 167 -31.29 18.75 34.17
C ASP A 167 -31.67 19.64 32.99
N TRP A 168 -30.80 19.66 31.97
CA TRP A 168 -31.18 20.23 30.69
C TRP A 168 -32.11 19.17 30.14
N ASP A 169 -33.39 19.29 30.54
CA ASP A 169 -34.43 18.30 30.32
C ASP A 169 -34.22 17.71 28.93
N SER A 170 -33.91 16.42 28.91
CA SER A 170 -33.96 15.62 27.70
C SER A 170 -35.43 15.49 27.34
N GLU A 171 -36.02 16.59 26.87
CA GLU A 171 -37.35 16.57 26.27
C GLU A 171 -37.28 15.61 25.09
N ASP A 172 -38.06 14.54 25.20
CA ASP A 172 -38.13 13.45 24.23
C ASP A 172 -38.64 13.98 22.87
N GLU A 173 -37.73 14.44 22.00
CA GLU A 173 -38.01 14.49 20.57
C GLU A 173 -37.76 13.11 19.96
N ASP A 174 -38.83 12.30 19.92
CA ASP A 174 -39.02 11.14 19.03
C ASP A 174 -39.03 11.58 17.54
N GLY A 175 -38.01 12.32 17.12
CA GLY A 175 -37.75 12.74 15.75
C GLY A 175 -36.92 11.68 15.03
N ASP A 176 -37.58 10.83 14.23
CA ASP A 176 -36.95 9.90 13.27
C ASP A 176 -36.38 10.67 12.06
N ASP A 177 -35.55 11.68 12.34
CA ASP A 177 -34.78 12.44 11.37
C ASP A 177 -33.28 12.18 11.62
N ASN A 178 -32.62 11.73 10.56
CA ASN A 178 -31.23 11.29 10.52
C ASN A 178 -30.25 12.45 10.82
N ALA A 179 -30.12 12.81 12.09
CA ALA A 179 -29.28 13.90 12.56
C ALA A 179 -27.79 13.51 12.47
N ASP A 180 -27.03 14.29 11.70
CA ASP A 180 -25.58 14.33 11.78
C ASP A 180 -25.17 14.68 13.21
N ILE A 181 -24.84 13.66 14.01
CA ILE A 181 -24.26 13.84 15.34
C ILE A 181 -22.95 14.60 15.14
N ALA A 182 -22.97 15.89 15.48
CA ALA A 182 -21.79 16.75 15.45
C ALA A 182 -20.69 16.08 16.29
N GLN A 183 -19.69 15.52 15.62
CA GLN A 183 -18.60 14.83 16.27
C GLN A 183 -17.89 15.84 17.17
N SER A 184 -18.05 15.67 18.50
CA SER A 184 -17.33 16.50 19.46
C SER A 184 -15.84 16.47 19.13
N ASP A 185 -15.19 17.64 19.08
CA ASP A 185 -13.75 17.83 18.80
C ASP A 185 -12.83 17.29 19.92
N SER A 186 -13.16 16.11 20.43
CA SER A 186 -12.28 15.31 21.26
C SER A 186 -11.07 14.90 20.41
N PRO A 187 -9.83 15.25 20.76
CA PRO A 187 -8.64 14.86 19.99
C PRO A 187 -8.48 13.35 19.86
N LEU A 188 -9.08 12.58 20.77
CA LEU A 188 -9.19 11.12 20.68
C LEU A 188 -10.02 10.65 19.46
N GLY A 189 -11.10 11.37 19.12
CA GLY A 189 -11.96 11.08 17.97
C GLY A 189 -11.24 11.32 16.64
N ALA A 190 -10.44 12.39 16.55
CA ALA A 190 -9.58 12.65 15.39
C ALA A 190 -8.56 11.52 15.16
N ILE A 191 -7.95 11.00 16.25
CA ILE A 191 -7.01 9.86 16.19
C ILE A 191 -7.73 8.56 15.79
N MET A 192 -8.94 8.31 16.30
CA MET A 192 -9.75 7.15 15.89
C MET A 192 -10.15 7.22 14.42
N ASN A 193 -10.59 8.37 13.93
CA ASN A 193 -10.94 8.57 12.52
C ASN A 193 -9.74 8.41 11.58
N GLN A 194 -8.53 8.81 12.01
CA GLN A 194 -7.29 8.53 11.24
C GLN A 194 -6.90 7.05 11.22
N LEU A 195 -7.24 6.27 12.26
CA LEU A 195 -6.95 4.84 12.33
C LEU A 195 -8.04 3.94 11.69
N ALA A 196 -9.25 4.47 11.47
CA ALA A 196 -10.37 3.72 10.91
C ALA A 196 -10.06 2.96 9.59
N PRO A 197 -9.34 3.52 8.60
CA PRO A 197 -9.00 2.79 7.38
C PRO A 197 -8.08 1.58 7.64
N LEU A 198 -7.19 1.70 8.62
CA LEU A 198 -6.19 0.68 8.95
C LEU A 198 -6.83 -0.46 9.77
N VAL A 199 -7.80 -0.13 10.63
CA VAL A 199 -8.64 -1.11 11.32
C VAL A 199 -9.57 -1.85 10.35
N GLN A 200 -10.19 -1.15 9.39
CA GLN A 200 -11.00 -1.80 8.35
C GLN A 200 -10.17 -2.76 7.50
N LEU A 201 -8.99 -2.35 7.04
CA LEU A 201 -8.08 -3.22 6.29
C LEU A 201 -7.67 -4.47 7.10
N GLY A 202 -7.37 -4.31 8.39
CA GLY A 202 -7.09 -5.42 9.31
C GLY A 202 -8.30 -6.37 9.50
N SER A 203 -9.50 -5.82 9.64
CA SER A 203 -10.73 -6.62 9.81
C SER A 203 -11.10 -7.44 8.58
N ALA A 204 -10.88 -6.91 7.37
CA ALA A 204 -11.10 -7.64 6.12
C ALA A 204 -10.12 -8.81 5.97
N TYR A 205 -8.86 -8.61 6.38
CA TYR A 205 -7.82 -9.64 6.30
C TYR A 205 -7.94 -10.74 7.38
N LEU A 206 -8.40 -10.40 8.60
CA LEU A 206 -8.70 -11.42 9.62
C LEU A 206 -10.04 -12.13 9.38
N GLY A 207 -11.09 -11.39 9.01
CA GLY A 207 -12.44 -11.93 8.81
C GLY A 207 -12.50 -12.97 7.70
N SER A 208 -11.77 -12.75 6.61
CA SER A 208 -11.67 -13.71 5.48
C SER A 208 -10.93 -15.01 5.82
N LYS A 209 -10.18 -15.07 6.93
CA LYS A 209 -9.38 -16.24 7.33
C LYS A 209 -9.96 -17.04 8.51
N LEU A 210 -10.98 -16.51 9.19
CA LEU A 210 -11.53 -17.07 10.44
C LEU A 210 -12.91 -17.75 10.31
N GLY A 211 -13.46 -17.86 9.09
CA GLY A 211 -14.51 -18.85 8.77
C GLY A 211 -15.78 -18.82 9.63
N MET A 212 -16.18 -17.65 10.14
CA MET A 212 -17.40 -17.49 10.93
C MET A 212 -18.67 -17.64 10.04
N PRO A 213 -19.59 -18.59 10.33
CA PRO A 213 -20.81 -18.75 9.56
C PRO A 213 -21.86 -17.70 9.96
N GLY A 214 -21.93 -16.61 9.18
CA GLY A 214 -22.86 -15.49 9.39
C GLY A 214 -24.24 -15.69 8.74
N ALA A 215 -25.27 -15.68 9.59
CA ALA A 215 -26.72 -15.67 9.36
C ALA A 215 -27.30 -15.28 7.97
N ALA A 216 -28.41 -15.96 7.61
CA ALA A 216 -29.17 -15.73 6.39
C ALA A 216 -29.90 -14.37 6.34
N ALA A 217 -29.90 -13.73 5.17
CA ALA A 217 -30.60 -12.47 4.92
C ALA A 217 -32.12 -12.65 4.69
N PRO A 218 -32.96 -11.68 5.11
CA PRO A 218 -34.40 -11.71 4.87
C PRO A 218 -34.76 -11.36 3.41
N LYS A 219 -35.88 -11.90 2.92
CA LYS A 219 -36.41 -11.63 1.57
C LYS A 219 -37.09 -10.24 1.50
N PRO A 220 -36.93 -9.48 0.41
CA PRO A 220 -37.68 -8.25 0.18
C PRO A 220 -39.14 -8.54 -0.20
N THR A 221 -40.08 -7.84 0.45
CA THR A 221 -41.51 -7.85 0.13
C THR A 221 -41.83 -6.86 -0.99
N ARG A 222 -42.66 -7.29 -1.95
CA ARG A 222 -43.06 -6.50 -3.12
C ARG A 222 -44.33 -5.68 -2.83
N ALA A 223 -44.30 -4.39 -3.15
CA ALA A 223 -45.46 -3.49 -3.15
C ALA A 223 -45.81 -3.02 -4.60
N PRO A 224 -47.04 -2.54 -4.87
CA PRO A 224 -47.57 -2.45 -6.23
C PRO A 224 -47.32 -1.11 -6.95
N SER A 225 -47.39 -1.16 -8.28
CA SER A 225 -47.33 0.00 -9.18
C SER A 225 -48.74 0.53 -9.48
N GLY A 226 -48.87 1.86 -9.60
CA GLY A 226 -50.05 2.54 -10.14
C GLY A 226 -49.82 4.05 -10.25
N GLY A 227 -50.36 4.69 -11.31
CA GLY A 227 -50.34 6.15 -11.45
C GLY A 227 -49.88 6.69 -12.80
N THR A 228 -50.63 6.43 -13.87
CA THR A 228 -50.47 7.11 -15.16
C THR A 228 -51.07 8.52 -15.12
N THR A 229 -50.31 9.56 -15.46
CA THR A 229 -50.87 10.82 -16.00
C THR A 229 -49.86 11.68 -16.77
N ALA A 230 -50.30 12.24 -17.90
CA ALA A 230 -49.67 13.28 -18.72
C ALA A 230 -50.74 13.84 -19.68
N PRO A 231 -50.52 14.94 -20.44
CA PRO A 231 -49.73 16.16 -20.22
C PRO A 231 -50.69 17.40 -20.15
N PRO A 232 -50.28 18.68 -20.35
CA PRO A 232 -50.08 19.22 -21.72
C PRO A 232 -49.00 20.33 -21.91
N THR A 233 -48.46 20.42 -23.12
CA THR A 233 -47.85 21.62 -23.76
C THR A 233 -48.97 22.50 -24.38
N PRO A 234 -48.79 23.81 -24.70
CA PRO A 234 -47.81 24.38 -25.65
C PRO A 234 -47.05 25.60 -25.02
N THR A 235 -46.33 26.52 -25.68
CA THR A 235 -46.18 26.90 -27.12
C THR A 235 -44.74 27.40 -27.41
N SER A 236 -44.38 27.52 -28.68
CA SER A 236 -43.15 28.15 -29.19
C SER A 236 -43.15 29.68 -29.12
N ASP A 237 -41.96 30.29 -29.19
CA ASP A 237 -41.73 31.46 -30.05
C ASP A 237 -40.29 31.45 -30.61
N GLU A 238 -40.14 31.80 -31.87
CA GLU A 238 -38.85 31.92 -32.57
C GLU A 238 -38.30 33.34 -32.45
N THR A 239 -36.97 33.51 -32.38
CA THR A 239 -36.27 34.65 -32.99
C THR A 239 -34.83 34.26 -33.29
N SER A 240 -34.53 34.09 -34.57
CA SER A 240 -33.15 34.04 -35.08
C SER A 240 -32.54 35.44 -35.07
N SER A 241 -31.25 35.55 -34.74
CA SER A 241 -30.47 36.74 -35.04
C SER A 241 -29.03 36.36 -35.31
N ASP A 242 -28.63 36.48 -36.58
CA ASP A 242 -27.24 36.34 -37.01
C ASP A 242 -26.39 37.50 -36.48
N ALA A 243 -25.25 37.16 -35.86
CA ALA A 243 -24.18 38.11 -35.60
C ALA A 243 -22.83 37.43 -35.85
N ASP A 244 -22.29 37.69 -37.03
CA ASP A 244 -20.89 37.40 -37.38
C ASP A 244 -19.93 38.01 -36.34
N THR A 245 -19.04 37.21 -35.78
CA THR A 245 -17.93 37.68 -34.95
C THR A 245 -16.74 36.74 -35.12
N THR A 246 -15.82 37.18 -35.97
CA THR A 246 -14.48 36.59 -36.12
C THR A 246 -13.64 36.87 -34.87
N LEU A 247 -13.36 35.85 -34.05
CA LEU A 247 -12.32 35.89 -33.01
C LEU A 247 -11.57 34.57 -32.89
N GLU A 248 -10.30 34.70 -32.49
CA GLU A 248 -9.23 33.69 -32.48
C GLU A 248 -9.61 32.31 -31.93
N SER A 249 -9.11 31.27 -32.61
CA SER A 249 -9.02 29.92 -32.05
C SER A 249 -8.19 29.95 -30.77
N PRO A 250 -8.76 29.67 -29.58
CA PRO A 250 -7.99 29.60 -28.35
C PRO A 250 -6.98 28.45 -28.47
N THR A 251 -5.70 28.76 -28.28
CA THR A 251 -4.69 27.73 -28.02
C THR A 251 -5.16 26.96 -26.78
N PRO A 252 -5.24 25.61 -26.81
CA PRO A 252 -5.73 24.85 -25.67
C PRO A 252 -4.78 25.07 -24.49
N GLU A 253 -5.21 25.93 -23.56
CA GLU A 253 -4.51 26.23 -22.33
C GLU A 253 -4.35 24.93 -21.56
N ARG A 254 -3.12 24.42 -21.52
CA ARG A 254 -2.81 23.13 -20.91
C ARG A 254 -3.02 23.27 -19.41
N ALA A 255 -4.20 22.86 -18.96
CA ALA A 255 -4.63 22.96 -17.58
C ALA A 255 -3.51 22.49 -16.62
N PRO A 256 -3.29 23.19 -15.49
CA PRO A 256 -2.25 22.84 -14.55
C PRO A 256 -2.42 21.37 -14.14
N VAL A 257 -1.29 20.65 -14.02
CA VAL A 257 -1.29 19.23 -13.64
C VAL A 257 -1.96 19.11 -12.27
N ALA A 258 -3.23 18.71 -12.28
CA ALA A 258 -4.02 18.62 -11.07
C ALA A 258 -3.36 17.63 -10.12
N ASP A 259 -3.29 17.98 -8.84
CA ASP A 259 -2.86 17.05 -7.80
C ASP A 259 -3.76 15.80 -7.87
N ILE A 260 -3.14 14.69 -8.28
CA ILE A 260 -3.80 13.41 -8.53
C ILE A 260 -4.52 12.94 -7.24
N GLY A 261 -3.93 13.20 -6.07
CA GLY A 261 -4.56 12.87 -4.78
C GLY A 261 -5.86 13.63 -4.55
N ASN A 262 -5.84 14.95 -4.76
CA ASN A 262 -7.03 15.79 -4.63
C ASN A 262 -8.11 15.42 -5.67
N HIS A 263 -7.71 15.15 -6.92
CA HIS A 263 -8.64 14.74 -7.97
C HIS A 263 -9.36 13.41 -7.65
N VAL A 264 -8.60 12.38 -7.22
CA VAL A 264 -9.19 11.09 -6.80
C VAL A 264 -10.08 11.25 -5.57
N MET A 265 -9.69 12.09 -4.60
CA MET A 265 -10.53 12.40 -3.44
C MET A 265 -11.86 13.08 -3.84
N GLN A 266 -11.86 13.96 -4.84
CA GLN A 266 -13.10 14.58 -5.35
C GLN A 266 -14.02 13.56 -6.03
N ILE A 267 -13.46 12.59 -6.79
CA ILE A 267 -14.23 11.46 -7.34
C ILE A 267 -14.86 10.65 -6.21
N GLN A 268 -14.09 10.26 -5.19
CA GLN A 268 -14.59 9.47 -4.05
C GLN A 268 -15.72 10.15 -3.26
N LYS A 269 -15.71 11.49 -3.18
CA LYS A 269 -16.78 12.28 -2.54
C LYS A 269 -18.10 12.27 -3.33
N GLN A 270 -18.07 12.12 -4.66
CA GLN A 270 -19.27 12.07 -5.50
C GLN A 270 -19.85 10.67 -5.71
N LEU A 271 -19.10 9.62 -5.35
CA LEU A 271 -19.58 8.24 -5.35
C LEU A 271 -20.43 7.95 -4.11
N THR A 272 -21.46 7.12 -4.26
CA THR A 272 -22.25 6.59 -3.14
C THR A 272 -21.44 5.55 -2.34
N ALA A 273 -21.91 5.16 -1.16
CA ALA A 273 -21.22 4.17 -0.33
C ALA A 273 -21.06 2.80 -1.03
N ASP A 274 -22.06 2.35 -1.79
CA ASP A 274 -22.02 1.09 -2.51
C ASP A 274 -21.18 1.18 -3.79
N GLU A 275 -21.18 2.34 -4.46
CA GLU A 275 -20.25 2.62 -5.58
C GLU A 275 -18.78 2.57 -5.11
N ARG A 276 -18.47 3.14 -3.93
CA ARG A 276 -17.13 3.06 -3.33
C ARG A 276 -16.72 1.61 -3.02
N ARG A 277 -17.60 0.82 -2.39
CA ARG A 277 -17.35 -0.60 -2.11
C ARG A 277 -17.09 -1.42 -3.37
N PHE A 278 -17.82 -1.15 -4.45
CA PHE A 278 -17.58 -1.80 -5.75
C PHE A 278 -16.20 -1.43 -6.30
N VAL A 279 -15.83 -0.14 -6.25
CA VAL A 279 -14.51 0.33 -6.69
C VAL A 279 -13.39 -0.28 -5.86
N GLU A 280 -13.52 -0.35 -4.53
CA GLU A 280 -12.57 -1.02 -3.63
C GLU A 280 -12.42 -2.52 -3.98
N GLY A 281 -13.53 -3.21 -4.23
CA GLY A 281 -13.53 -4.61 -4.68
C GLY A 281 -12.87 -4.81 -6.05
N ALA A 282 -13.08 -3.87 -6.99
CA ALA A 282 -12.43 -3.90 -8.30
C ALA A 282 -10.91 -3.64 -8.18
N ILE A 283 -10.49 -2.67 -7.36
CA ILE A 283 -9.08 -2.38 -7.08
C ILE A 283 -8.38 -3.60 -6.44
N ALA A 284 -9.05 -4.33 -5.55
CA ALA A 284 -8.51 -5.54 -4.92
C ALA A 284 -8.26 -6.71 -5.90
N LEU A 285 -8.84 -6.67 -7.11
CA LEU A 285 -8.63 -7.67 -8.17
C LEU A 285 -7.59 -7.23 -9.22
N LEU A 286 -7.21 -5.95 -9.24
CA LEU A 286 -6.25 -5.39 -10.19
C LEU A 286 -4.81 -5.51 -9.67
N THR A 287 -3.86 -5.73 -10.56
CA THR A 287 -2.42 -5.64 -10.22
C THR A 287 -2.02 -4.19 -9.94
N ILE A 288 -0.93 -3.99 -9.20
CA ILE A 288 -0.40 -2.64 -8.86
C ILE A 288 -0.18 -1.79 -10.12
N SER A 289 0.30 -2.40 -11.21
CA SER A 289 0.46 -1.75 -12.51
C SER A 289 -0.85 -1.30 -13.14
N GLU A 290 -1.91 -2.11 -13.05
CA GLU A 290 -3.23 -1.78 -13.60
C GLU A 290 -3.93 -0.72 -12.75
N VAL A 291 -3.79 -0.76 -11.43
CA VAL A 291 -4.27 0.31 -10.53
C VAL A 291 -3.62 1.65 -10.88
N GLY A 292 -2.31 1.66 -11.14
CA GLY A 292 -1.59 2.87 -11.59
C GLY A 292 -2.08 3.38 -12.96
N GLN A 293 -2.33 2.50 -13.91
CA GLN A 293 -2.90 2.87 -15.22
C GLN A 293 -4.33 3.42 -15.10
N TRP A 294 -5.16 2.79 -14.27
CA TRP A 294 -6.53 3.22 -13.99
C TRP A 294 -6.57 4.59 -13.30
N GLN A 295 -5.71 4.83 -12.30
CA GLN A 295 -5.55 6.15 -11.68
C GLN A 295 -5.11 7.22 -12.69
N GLN A 296 -4.16 6.91 -13.58
CA GLN A 296 -3.76 7.83 -14.66
C GLN A 296 -4.88 8.07 -15.68
N GLN A 297 -5.75 7.08 -15.93
CA GLN A 297 -6.91 7.24 -16.80
C GLN A 297 -7.93 8.19 -16.15
N LEU A 298 -8.25 7.99 -14.85
CA LEU A 298 -9.14 8.87 -14.10
C LEU A 298 -8.61 10.30 -14.07
N SER A 299 -7.31 10.51 -13.81
CA SER A 299 -6.71 11.86 -13.75
C SER A 299 -6.66 12.60 -15.09
N ARG A 300 -7.02 11.95 -16.21
CA ARG A 300 -7.16 12.57 -17.54
C ARG A 300 -8.61 12.93 -17.89
N MET A 301 -9.58 12.46 -17.09
CA MET A 301 -11.00 12.75 -17.24
C MET A 301 -11.39 13.87 -16.27
N SER A 302 -12.49 14.58 -16.52
CA SER A 302 -13.08 15.42 -15.48
C SER A 302 -13.69 14.56 -14.37
N VAL A 303 -13.85 15.12 -13.16
CA VAL A 303 -14.45 14.40 -12.02
C VAL A 303 -15.84 13.85 -12.36
N ALA A 304 -16.65 14.61 -13.10
CA ALA A 304 -17.98 14.20 -13.53
C ALA A 304 -17.95 13.04 -14.55
N GLU A 305 -17.06 13.08 -15.54
CA GLU A 305 -16.89 11.99 -16.51
C GLU A 305 -16.33 10.72 -15.86
N ALA A 306 -15.40 10.86 -14.92
CA ALA A 306 -14.85 9.76 -14.15
C ALA A 306 -15.93 9.05 -13.31
N VAL A 307 -16.76 9.81 -12.59
CA VAL A 307 -17.91 9.28 -11.83
C VAL A 307 -18.94 8.62 -12.76
N ALA A 308 -19.25 9.23 -13.91
CA ALA A 308 -20.15 8.65 -14.91
C ALA A 308 -19.60 7.33 -15.49
N GLY A 309 -18.29 7.26 -15.76
CA GLY A 309 -17.61 6.05 -16.22
C GLY A 309 -17.67 4.91 -15.19
N ILE A 310 -17.39 5.21 -13.92
CA ILE A 310 -17.50 4.25 -12.81
C ILE A 310 -18.95 3.72 -12.69
N ARG A 311 -19.95 4.61 -12.74
CA ARG A 311 -21.38 4.24 -12.72
C ARG A 311 -21.77 3.37 -13.91
N ALA A 312 -21.26 3.67 -15.11
CA ALA A 312 -21.51 2.89 -16.32
C ALA A 312 -20.91 1.47 -16.22
N GLU A 313 -19.73 1.33 -15.61
CA GLU A 313 -19.11 0.01 -15.37
C GLU A 313 -19.89 -0.79 -14.32
N ILE A 314 -20.29 -0.16 -13.21
CA ILE A 314 -21.16 -0.77 -12.20
C ILE A 314 -22.47 -1.27 -12.83
N ALA A 315 -23.13 -0.44 -13.64
CA ALA A 315 -24.35 -0.82 -14.36
C ALA A 315 -24.13 -1.95 -15.38
N ARG A 316 -22.93 -2.05 -15.96
CA ARG A 316 -22.55 -3.15 -16.86
C ARG A 316 -22.34 -4.45 -16.08
N SER A 317 -21.60 -4.43 -14.98
CA SER A 317 -21.37 -5.58 -14.11
C SER A 317 -22.62 -6.06 -13.39
N ALA A 318 -23.53 -5.14 -13.04
CA ALA A 318 -24.82 -5.43 -12.41
C ALA A 318 -25.84 -6.07 -13.36
N LYS A 319 -25.58 -6.14 -14.67
CA LYS A 319 -26.49 -6.75 -15.65
C LYS A 319 -26.15 -8.24 -15.81
N PRO A 320 -26.91 -9.18 -15.21
CA PRO A 320 -26.57 -10.59 -15.23
C PRO A 320 -26.71 -11.17 -16.65
N GLY A 321 -25.58 -11.49 -17.28
CA GLY A 321 -25.53 -12.38 -18.43
C GLY A 321 -25.72 -11.74 -19.81
N LYS A 322 -24.63 -11.20 -20.36
CA LYS A 322 -24.18 -11.59 -21.71
C LYS A 322 -22.65 -11.45 -21.78
N PRO A 323 -21.88 -12.51 -22.04
CA PRO A 323 -20.43 -12.42 -22.09
C PRO A 323 -19.99 -11.62 -23.32
N THR A 324 -19.69 -10.34 -23.12
CA THR A 324 -19.09 -9.48 -24.14
C THR A 324 -17.58 -9.70 -24.11
N SER A 325 -17.10 -10.63 -24.94
CA SER A 325 -15.68 -10.82 -25.15
C SER A 325 -15.06 -9.53 -25.71
N THR A 326 -14.23 -8.86 -24.91
CA THR A 326 -13.39 -7.75 -25.36
C THR A 326 -12.33 -8.32 -26.30
N ALA A 327 -12.61 -8.23 -27.60
CA ALA A 327 -11.73 -8.73 -28.62
C ALA A 327 -10.39 -7.98 -28.61
N THR A 328 -9.32 -8.67 -28.25
CA THR A 328 -7.94 -8.25 -28.55
C THR A 328 -7.82 -7.96 -30.04
N PRO A 329 -7.34 -6.78 -30.47
CA PRO A 329 -7.14 -6.50 -31.88
C PRO A 329 -6.07 -7.44 -32.45
N ALA A 330 -6.46 -8.27 -33.41
CA ALA A 330 -5.57 -9.23 -34.04
C ALA A 330 -4.43 -8.52 -34.79
N ALA A 331 -3.20 -8.95 -34.54
CA ALA A 331 -2.03 -8.44 -35.25
C ALA A 331 -2.12 -8.75 -36.75
N GLN A 332 -1.82 -7.75 -37.59
CA GLN A 332 -1.75 -7.93 -39.04
C GLN A 332 -0.51 -8.75 -39.40
N THR A 333 -0.71 -10.01 -39.79
CA THR A 333 0.31 -10.78 -40.51
C THR A 333 0.43 -10.23 -41.93
N GLN A 334 1.52 -9.53 -42.24
CA GLN A 334 1.82 -9.16 -43.63
C GLN A 334 2.27 -10.40 -44.41
N GLU A 335 1.42 -10.85 -45.33
CA GLU A 335 1.72 -11.92 -46.27
C GLU A 335 2.69 -11.41 -47.35
N LYS A 336 3.89 -11.98 -47.39
CA LYS A 336 4.94 -11.62 -48.35
C LYS A 336 4.83 -12.50 -49.59
N VAL A 337 4.18 -11.97 -50.64
CA VAL A 337 4.08 -12.63 -51.94
C VAL A 337 5.20 -12.18 -52.87
N SER A 338 5.93 -13.17 -53.41
CA SER A 338 6.81 -13.19 -54.59
C SER A 338 7.68 -11.96 -54.88
#